data_AF-A0AAD6P672-F1
#
_entry.id   AF-A0AAD6P672-F1
#
_cell.length_a   1.000
_cell.length_b   1.000
_cell.length_c   1.000
_cell.angle_alpha   90.00
_cell.angle_beta   90.00
_cell.angle_gamma   90.00
#
_symmetry.space_group_name_H-M   'P 1'
#
loop_
_entity.id
_entity.type
_entity.pdbx_description
1 polymer ?
#
loop_
_entity_poly.entity_id
_entity_poly.type
_entity_poly.pdbx_seq_one_letter_code
_entity_poly.pdbx_strand_id
1 'polypeptide(L)'
;MGNTKQPITSRNKHPPPPSAAETTVAYEETDLYPSLNSVSTKLNDSSTIKQECDRALNALRRGNHTKALRIMKDSCAKHGGDALIHRVHGTVCVKVASIIDDPNSKQRYLKNAIEAARRAAELSPNSIEFAHFYANLLYEAANNGKEYEEVMKECDRALKIENPIDPAKESLQEESQQKIATAEGRIAHVQGELKNLQQKSNIASISTWMKNLGTGEEIRLIPI
;
A
#
# COMPACT_ATOMS: atom_id res chain seq x y z
N MET A 1 -22.62 -29.21 69.48
CA MET A 1 -22.99 -30.36 68.61
C MET A 1 -21.85 -30.49 67.60
N GLY A 2 -20.82 -31.32 67.80
CA GLY A 2 -20.87 -32.79 67.75
C GLY A 2 -21.22 -33.22 66.32
N ASN A 3 -20.40 -33.86 65.49
CA ASN A 3 -19.35 -34.86 65.75
C ASN A 3 -18.30 -34.94 64.62
N THR A 4 -17.11 -35.36 65.07
CA THR A 4 -15.98 -36.00 64.40
C THR A 4 -16.35 -37.23 63.55
N LYS A 5 -15.50 -37.54 62.54
CA LYS A 5 -14.96 -38.88 62.23
C LYS A 5 -13.85 -38.84 61.13
N GLN A 6 -12.61 -39.15 61.53
CA GLN A 6 -11.54 -39.80 60.73
C GLN A 6 -11.65 -41.34 60.90
N PRO A 7 -11.02 -42.27 60.10
CA PRO A 7 -9.55 -42.56 60.06
C PRO A 7 -8.97 -43.08 58.69
N ILE A 8 -7.70 -42.78 58.32
CA ILE A 8 -6.41 -43.53 58.44
C ILE A 8 -6.32 -44.87 57.66
N THR A 9 -5.33 -45.02 56.75
CA THR A 9 -4.28 -46.08 56.77
C THR A 9 -3.07 -45.80 55.87
N SER A 10 -1.88 -45.80 56.51
CA SER A 10 -0.57 -46.43 56.17
C SER A 10 0.11 -46.17 54.81
N ARG A 11 1.34 -45.62 54.66
CA ARG A 11 2.67 -45.74 55.33
C ARG A 11 3.45 -47.04 55.03
N ASN A 12 4.52 -46.92 54.22
CA ASN A 12 5.84 -47.59 54.38
C ASN A 12 6.86 -46.89 53.46
N LYS A 13 7.91 -46.21 53.98
CA LYS A 13 9.27 -46.68 54.41
C LYS A 13 10.14 -47.14 53.22
N HIS A 14 11.43 -46.82 53.01
CA HIS A 14 12.48 -45.90 53.52
C HIS A 14 13.71 -46.04 52.51
N PRO A 15 14.97 -45.55 52.72
CA PRO A 15 15.94 -45.04 51.71
C PRO A 15 17.11 -46.06 51.43
N PRO A 16 18.40 -45.77 51.02
CA PRO A 16 19.19 -44.55 50.71
C PRO A 16 20.13 -44.69 49.42
N PRO A 17 21.43 -44.22 49.33
CA PRO A 17 21.98 -43.06 48.56
C PRO A 17 23.14 -43.47 47.57
N PRO A 18 24.21 -42.69 47.25
CA PRO A 18 24.40 -41.30 46.76
C PRO A 18 25.16 -41.18 45.39
N SER A 19 25.19 -39.96 44.84
CA SER A 19 26.28 -39.31 44.07
C SER A 19 26.92 -39.99 42.83
N ALA A 20 26.72 -39.39 41.65
CA ALA A 20 27.77 -39.14 40.67
C ALA A 20 27.40 -37.93 39.80
N ALA A 21 28.32 -36.98 39.70
CA ALA A 21 28.25 -35.85 38.79
C ALA A 21 28.45 -36.33 37.33
N GLU A 22 27.74 -35.75 36.37
CA GLU A 22 28.30 -35.44 35.05
C GLU A 22 27.37 -34.52 34.23
N THR A 23 27.97 -33.39 33.86
CA THR A 23 27.62 -32.37 32.87
C THR A 23 26.74 -32.84 31.71
N THR A 24 25.62 -32.15 31.41
CA THR A 24 25.11 -32.00 30.03
C THR A 24 24.21 -30.78 29.85
N VAL A 25 24.76 -29.81 29.12
CA VAL A 25 24.17 -28.90 28.11
C VAL A 25 22.81 -28.24 28.39
N ALA A 26 22.87 -26.91 28.56
CA ALA A 26 21.73 -26.02 28.41
C ALA A 26 21.21 -26.06 26.96
N TYR A 27 19.92 -26.33 26.80
CA TYR A 27 19.15 -25.95 25.62
C TYR A 27 18.18 -24.85 26.06
N GLU A 28 18.56 -23.60 25.81
CA GLU A 28 17.60 -22.49 25.78
C GLU A 28 16.78 -22.64 24.50
N GLU A 29 15.59 -23.21 24.63
CA GLU A 29 14.55 -23.19 23.61
C GLU A 29 13.91 -21.80 23.64
N THR A 30 14.47 -20.85 22.89
CA THR A 30 13.83 -19.56 22.68
C THR A 30 12.65 -19.73 21.74
N ASP A 31 11.45 -19.74 22.32
CA ASP A 31 10.15 -19.72 21.66
C ASP A 31 10.09 -18.67 20.53
N LEU A 32 10.01 -19.16 19.29
CA LEU A 32 9.78 -18.37 18.09
C LEU A 32 8.31 -18.50 17.64
N TYR A 33 7.35 -18.20 18.53
CA TYR A 33 5.94 -18.07 18.15
C TYR A 33 5.48 -16.62 18.37
N PRO A 34 5.00 -15.93 17.31
CA PRO A 34 4.37 -14.63 17.47
C PRO A 34 3.15 -14.78 18.39
N SER A 35 3.11 -13.99 19.46
CA SER A 35 1.97 -13.94 20.39
C SER A 35 0.67 -13.79 19.59
N LEU A 36 -0.27 -14.72 19.79
CA LEU A 36 -1.61 -14.73 19.15
C LEU A 36 -2.34 -13.38 19.30
N ASN A 37 -2.05 -12.64 20.38
CA ASN A 37 -2.59 -11.31 20.62
C ASN A 37 -2.09 -10.26 19.60
N SER A 38 -0.83 -10.36 19.14
CA SER A 38 -0.26 -9.43 18.15
C SER A 38 -0.83 -9.63 16.74
N VAL A 39 -1.11 -10.89 16.38
CA VAL A 39 -1.72 -11.26 15.10
C VAL A 39 -3.20 -10.86 15.08
N SER A 40 -3.93 -11.12 16.16
CA SER A 40 -5.34 -10.70 16.29
C SER A 40 -5.50 -9.17 16.23
N THR A 41 -4.59 -8.41 16.85
CA THR A 41 -4.61 -6.94 16.80
C THR A 41 -4.36 -6.41 15.38
N LYS A 42 -3.34 -6.92 14.67
CA LYS A 42 -3.07 -6.51 13.28
C LYS A 42 -4.21 -6.83 12.31
N LEU A 43 -4.87 -7.97 12.50
CA LEU A 43 -6.04 -8.36 11.67
C LEU A 43 -7.24 -7.46 11.94
N ASN A 44 -7.47 -7.09 13.20
CA ASN A 44 -8.52 -6.15 13.58
C ASN A 44 -8.23 -4.75 12.99
N ASP A 45 -6.99 -4.28 13.08
CA ASP A 45 -6.57 -3.00 12.50
C ASP A 45 -6.78 -2.98 10.98
N SER A 46 -6.34 -4.01 10.26
CA SER A 46 -6.55 -4.13 8.81
C SER A 46 -8.04 -4.15 8.44
N SER A 47 -8.89 -4.85 9.22
CA SER A 47 -10.34 -4.85 9.01
C SER A 47 -10.95 -3.47 9.23
N THR A 48 -10.55 -2.75 10.28
CA THR A 48 -11.04 -1.39 10.54
C THR A 48 -10.62 -0.42 9.44
N ILE A 49 -9.37 -0.48 8.98
CA ILE A 49 -8.84 0.32 7.88
C ILE A 49 -9.66 0.10 6.60
N LYS A 50 -9.91 -1.16 6.23
CA LYS A 50 -10.76 -1.49 5.06
C LYS A 50 -12.15 -0.89 5.19
N GLN A 51 -12.77 -0.99 6.36
CA GLN A 51 -14.08 -0.38 6.61
C GLN A 51 -14.06 1.15 6.53
N GLU A 52 -12.99 1.82 6.97
CA GLU A 52 -12.85 3.27 6.82
C GLU A 52 -12.75 3.67 5.34
N CYS A 53 -11.92 2.95 4.57
CA CYS A 53 -11.79 3.14 3.14
C CYS A 53 -13.11 2.91 2.39
N ASP A 54 -13.81 1.81 2.67
CA ASP A 54 -15.11 1.52 2.06
C ASP A 54 -16.14 2.61 2.38
N ARG A 55 -16.15 3.13 3.62
CA ARG A 55 -17.02 4.26 3.99
C ARG A 55 -16.68 5.53 3.19
N ALA A 56 -15.41 5.81 2.96
CA ALA A 56 -14.99 6.95 2.13
C ALA A 56 -15.40 6.79 0.67
N LEU A 57 -15.15 5.63 0.07
CA LEU A 57 -15.53 5.32 -1.31
C LEU A 57 -17.06 5.32 -1.49
N ASN A 58 -17.81 4.80 -0.52
CA ASN A 58 -19.28 4.88 -0.50
C ASN A 58 -19.79 6.33 -0.46
N ALA A 59 -19.17 7.19 0.35
CA ALA A 59 -19.50 8.61 0.36
C ALA A 59 -19.20 9.27 -0.99
N LEU A 60 -18.07 8.90 -1.61
CA LEU A 60 -17.65 9.40 -2.92
C LEU A 60 -18.65 9.02 -4.03
N ARG A 61 -19.09 7.75 -4.07
CA ARG A 61 -20.08 7.25 -5.03
C ARG A 61 -21.42 7.97 -4.95
N ARG A 62 -21.80 8.39 -3.74
CA ARG A 62 -23.03 9.16 -3.50
C ARG A 62 -22.87 10.65 -3.79
N GLY A 63 -21.76 11.09 -4.38
CA GLY A 63 -21.47 12.50 -4.65
C GLY A 63 -21.12 13.31 -3.41
N ASN A 64 -20.94 12.68 -2.24
CA ASN A 64 -20.60 13.38 -1.01
C ASN A 64 -19.08 13.50 -0.83
N HIS A 65 -18.48 14.31 -1.69
CA HIS A 65 -17.03 14.50 -1.78
C HIS A 65 -16.41 15.09 -0.50
N THR A 66 -17.09 16.04 0.14
CA THR A 66 -16.63 16.65 1.40
C THR A 66 -16.58 15.63 2.54
N LYS A 67 -17.57 14.75 2.63
CA LYS A 67 -17.57 13.66 3.62
C LYS A 67 -16.45 12.66 3.34
N ALA A 68 -16.27 12.26 2.07
CA ALA A 68 -15.18 11.36 1.69
C ALA A 68 -13.80 11.93 2.06
N LEU A 69 -13.56 13.22 1.77
CA LEU A 69 -12.33 13.92 2.16
C LEU A 69 -12.13 13.97 3.68
N ARG A 70 -13.19 14.22 4.45
CA ARG A 70 -13.09 14.23 5.92
C ARG A 70 -12.69 12.85 6.44
N ILE A 71 -13.37 11.80 6.00
CA ILE A 71 -13.06 10.43 6.39
C ILE A 71 -11.60 10.11 6.08
N MET A 72 -11.13 10.39 4.86
CA MET A 72 -9.75 10.06 4.50
C MET A 72 -8.71 10.87 5.26
N LYS A 73 -8.96 12.15 5.56
CA LYS A 73 -8.05 12.94 6.42
C LYS A 73 -7.94 12.36 7.82
N ASP A 74 -9.07 12.00 8.42
CA ASP A 74 -9.11 11.39 9.75
C ASP A 74 -8.39 10.03 9.74
N SER A 75 -8.61 9.22 8.71
CA SER A 75 -7.96 7.91 8.56
C SER A 75 -6.46 8.04 8.30
N CYS A 76 -6.00 9.01 7.51
CA CYS A 76 -4.57 9.29 7.34
C CYS A 76 -3.89 9.70 8.66
N ALA A 77 -4.59 10.41 9.54
CA ALA A 77 -4.06 10.80 10.84
C ALA A 77 -3.93 9.59 11.80
N LYS A 78 -4.87 8.65 11.74
CA LYS A 78 -4.89 7.45 12.61
C LYS A 78 -4.01 6.31 12.10
N HIS A 79 -4.00 6.11 10.79
CA HIS A 79 -3.47 4.93 10.10
C HIS A 79 -2.48 5.33 8.99
N GLY A 80 -1.72 6.40 9.19
CA GLY A 80 -0.81 6.96 8.18
C GLY A 80 0.33 6.05 7.72
N GLY A 81 0.55 4.92 8.39
CA GLY A 81 1.49 3.87 7.97
C GLY A 81 0.89 2.79 7.06
N ASP A 82 -0.40 2.85 6.75
CA ASP A 82 -1.06 1.87 5.88
C ASP A 82 -1.17 2.37 4.44
N ALA A 83 -0.73 1.55 3.48
CA ALA A 83 -0.69 1.91 2.07
C ALA A 83 -2.08 2.11 1.46
N LEU A 84 -3.08 1.31 1.88
CA LEU A 84 -4.43 1.36 1.34
C LEU A 84 -5.12 2.70 1.66
N ILE A 85 -4.87 3.23 2.86
CA ILE A 85 -5.36 4.56 3.26
C ILE A 85 -4.89 5.63 2.27
N HIS A 86 -3.60 5.63 1.93
CA HIS A 86 -3.07 6.61 0.99
C HIS A 86 -3.56 6.39 -0.44
N ARG A 87 -3.70 5.13 -0.88
CA ARG A 87 -4.28 4.80 -2.19
C ARG A 87 -5.70 5.36 -2.34
N VAL A 88 -6.55 5.15 -1.34
CA VAL A 88 -7.94 5.63 -1.34
C VAL A 88 -8.02 7.15 -1.20
N HIS A 89 -7.15 7.75 -0.40
CA HIS A 89 -7.05 9.21 -0.29
C HIS A 89 -6.69 9.83 -1.64
N GLY A 90 -5.75 9.21 -2.37
CA GLY A 90 -5.44 9.54 -3.75
C GLY A 90 -6.69 9.54 -4.63
N THR A 91 -7.46 8.44 -4.66
CA THR A 91 -8.72 8.34 -5.43
C THR A 91 -9.69 9.47 -5.08
N VAL A 92 -9.89 9.74 -3.79
CA VAL A 92 -10.80 10.80 -3.35
C VAL A 92 -10.32 12.16 -3.84
N CYS A 93 -9.01 12.46 -3.75
CA CYS A 93 -8.43 13.71 -4.24
C CYS A 93 -8.55 13.87 -5.75
N VAL A 94 -8.28 12.82 -6.54
CA VAL A 94 -8.48 12.83 -8.00
C VAL A 94 -9.93 13.12 -8.34
N LYS A 95 -10.86 12.42 -7.69
CA LYS A 95 -12.29 12.60 -7.97
C LYS A 95 -12.76 14.00 -7.61
N VAL A 96 -12.28 14.57 -6.50
CA VAL A 96 -12.54 15.96 -6.13
C VAL A 96 -11.94 16.94 -7.15
N ALA A 97 -10.70 16.72 -7.60
CA ALA A 97 -10.07 17.54 -8.63
C ALA A 97 -10.85 17.53 -9.96
N SER A 98 -11.52 16.42 -10.29
CA SER A 98 -12.29 16.30 -11.54
C SER A 98 -13.60 17.10 -11.57
N ILE A 99 -14.11 17.54 -10.43
CA ILE A 99 -15.38 18.28 -10.31
C ILE A 99 -15.21 19.74 -9.89
N ILE A 100 -13.98 20.16 -9.60
CA ILE A 100 -13.68 21.53 -9.19
C ILE A 100 -13.31 22.35 -10.43
N ASP A 101 -13.99 23.49 -10.59
CA ASP A 101 -13.72 24.43 -11.68
C ASP A 101 -12.53 25.35 -11.38
N ASP A 102 -12.33 25.72 -10.11
CA ASP A 102 -11.23 26.60 -9.71
C ASP A 102 -9.87 25.93 -9.98
N PRO A 103 -9.02 26.48 -10.87
CA PRO A 103 -7.79 25.83 -11.29
C PRO A 103 -6.78 25.68 -10.13
N ASN A 104 -6.75 26.64 -9.19
CA ASN A 104 -5.84 26.58 -8.04
C ASN A 104 -6.21 25.45 -7.09
N SER A 105 -7.49 25.33 -6.75
CA SER A 105 -8.02 24.25 -5.93
C SER A 105 -7.83 22.90 -6.61
N LYS A 106 -8.13 22.80 -7.92
CA LYS A 106 -7.90 21.60 -8.71
C LYS A 106 -6.43 21.16 -8.66
N GLN A 107 -5.50 22.07 -8.90
CA GLN A 107 -4.06 21.78 -8.83
C GLN A 107 -3.64 21.32 -7.42
N ARG A 108 -4.18 21.94 -6.36
CA ARG A 108 -3.90 21.51 -4.99
C ARG A 108 -4.37 20.09 -4.71
N TYR A 109 -5.55 19.70 -5.18
CA TYR A 109 -6.04 18.33 -5.02
C TYR A 109 -5.23 17.32 -5.83
N LEU A 110 -4.79 17.68 -7.04
CA LEU A 110 -3.88 16.83 -7.82
C LEU A 110 -2.54 16.61 -7.11
N LYS A 111 -1.94 17.67 -6.55
CA LYS A 111 -0.71 17.54 -5.74
C LYS A 111 -0.91 16.62 -4.53
N ASN A 112 -2.03 16.75 -3.83
CA ASN A 112 -2.35 15.86 -2.72
C ASN A 112 -2.55 14.41 -3.17
N ALA A 113 -3.16 14.20 -4.34
CA ALA A 113 -3.34 12.86 -4.91
C ALA A 113 -2.00 12.20 -5.25
N ILE A 114 -1.09 12.94 -5.89
CA ILE A 114 0.27 12.46 -6.24
C ILE A 114 1.05 12.11 -4.97
N GLU A 115 1.01 12.97 -3.94
CA GLU A 115 1.70 12.70 -2.67
C GLU A 115 1.13 11.46 -1.96
N ALA A 116 -0.19 11.29 -1.96
CA ALA A 116 -0.81 10.10 -1.39
C ALA A 116 -0.44 8.84 -2.21
N ALA A 117 -0.50 8.89 -3.54
CA ALA A 117 -0.11 7.76 -4.38
C ALA A 117 1.36 7.37 -4.19
N ARG A 118 2.27 8.35 -4.10
CA ARG A 118 3.68 8.13 -3.78
C ARG A 118 3.83 7.38 -2.46
N ARG A 119 3.15 7.82 -1.39
CA ARG A 119 3.19 7.13 -0.10
C ARG A 119 2.63 5.71 -0.15
N ALA A 120 1.56 5.49 -0.90
CA ALA A 120 1.02 4.15 -1.09
C ALA A 120 2.06 3.22 -1.74
N ALA A 121 2.73 3.68 -2.80
CA ALA A 121 3.79 2.94 -3.49
C ALA A 121 5.04 2.72 -2.61
N GLU A 122 5.39 3.68 -1.74
CA GLU A 122 6.50 3.54 -0.78
C GLU A 122 6.19 2.54 0.34
N LEU A 123 4.96 2.54 0.86
CA LEU A 123 4.52 1.65 1.94
C LEU A 123 4.24 0.22 1.44
N SER A 124 3.91 0.05 0.16
CA SER A 124 3.71 -1.26 -0.49
C SER A 124 4.59 -1.36 -1.76
N PRO A 125 5.91 -1.54 -1.62
CA PRO A 125 6.84 -1.48 -2.76
C PRO A 125 6.61 -2.56 -3.82
N ASN A 126 5.97 -3.67 -3.44
CA ASN A 126 5.63 -4.79 -4.31
C ASN A 126 4.22 -4.69 -4.92
N SER A 127 3.45 -3.64 -4.59
CA SER A 127 2.15 -3.39 -5.22
C SER A 127 2.35 -2.76 -6.60
N ILE A 128 2.09 -3.56 -7.64
CA ILE A 128 2.12 -3.06 -9.01
C ILE A 128 0.94 -2.10 -9.29
N GLU A 129 -0.19 -2.26 -8.59
CA GLU A 129 -1.35 -1.38 -8.72
C GLU A 129 -1.05 0.01 -8.15
N PHE A 130 -0.44 0.10 -6.95
CA PHE A 130 -0.10 1.40 -6.37
C PHE A 130 0.97 2.12 -7.17
N ALA A 131 1.96 1.38 -7.69
CA ALA A 131 2.97 1.93 -8.60
C ALA A 131 2.34 2.50 -9.88
N HIS A 132 1.43 1.73 -10.50
CA HIS A 132 0.70 2.17 -11.69
C HIS A 132 -0.20 3.38 -11.42
N PHE A 133 -0.91 3.40 -10.29
CA PHE A 133 -1.71 4.55 -9.88
C PHE A 133 -0.84 5.80 -9.71
N TYR A 134 0.32 5.69 -9.06
CA TYR A 134 1.26 6.80 -8.90
C TYR A 134 1.80 7.29 -10.26
N ALA A 135 2.25 6.38 -11.13
CA ALA A 135 2.76 6.74 -12.45
C ALA A 135 1.70 7.46 -13.30
N ASN A 136 0.43 7.03 -13.26
CA ASN A 136 -0.65 7.72 -13.96
C ASN A 136 -0.85 9.15 -13.47
N LEU A 137 -0.82 9.38 -12.14
CA LEU A 137 -0.97 10.73 -11.62
C LEU A 137 0.21 11.63 -11.95
N LEU A 138 1.43 11.09 -12.00
CA LEU A 138 2.58 11.81 -12.52
C LEU A 138 2.35 12.20 -13.98
N TYR A 139 1.84 11.28 -14.80
CA TYR A 139 1.57 11.52 -16.22
C TYR A 139 0.50 12.60 -16.42
N GLU A 140 -0.60 12.54 -15.67
CA GLU A 140 -1.67 13.54 -15.73
C GLU A 140 -1.20 14.95 -15.35
N ALA A 141 -0.21 15.06 -14.47
CA ALA A 141 0.36 16.33 -14.03
C ALA A 141 1.55 16.82 -14.86
N ALA A 142 2.11 15.97 -15.74
CA ALA A 142 3.29 16.27 -16.51
C ALA A 142 2.99 17.25 -17.66
N ASN A 143 3.84 18.26 -17.78
CA ASN A 143 3.78 19.31 -18.79
C ASN A 143 5.14 19.59 -19.46
N ASN A 144 6.21 18.97 -18.97
CA ASN A 144 7.56 19.11 -19.55
C ASN A 144 8.32 17.79 -19.58
N GLY A 145 9.42 17.75 -20.33
CA GLY A 145 10.23 16.54 -20.53
C GLY A 145 10.74 15.90 -19.24
N LYS A 146 11.12 16.72 -18.24
CA LYS A 146 11.59 16.23 -16.94
C LYS A 146 10.47 15.54 -16.16
N GLU A 147 9.26 16.07 -16.19
CA GLU A 147 8.11 15.44 -15.53
C GLU A 147 7.74 14.11 -16.21
N TYR A 148 7.81 14.04 -17.54
CA TYR A 148 7.63 12.76 -18.27
C TYR A 148 8.74 11.74 -17.96
N GLU A 149 9.96 12.19 -17.66
CA GLU A 149 11.05 11.32 -17.21
C GLU A 149 10.75 10.66 -15.85
N GLU A 150 10.18 11.41 -14.90
CA GLU A 150 9.74 10.83 -13.61
C GLU A 150 8.62 9.79 -13.80
N VAL A 151 7.72 9.99 -14.77
CA VAL A 151 6.72 8.96 -15.13
C VAL A 151 7.41 7.69 -15.62
N MET A 152 8.37 7.82 -16.55
CA MET A 152 9.09 6.67 -17.11
C MET A 152 9.85 5.91 -16.03
N LYS A 153 10.52 6.64 -15.13
CA LYS A 153 11.26 6.08 -13.99
C LYS A 153 10.37 5.28 -13.04
N GLU A 154 9.19 5.79 -12.71
CA GLU A 154 8.25 5.05 -11.87
C GLU A 154 7.70 3.82 -12.60
N CYS A 155 7.39 3.93 -13.90
CA CYS A 155 7.00 2.77 -14.69
C CYS A 155 8.10 1.69 -14.73
N ASP A 156 9.36 2.09 -14.93
CA ASP A 156 10.50 1.17 -14.92
C ASP A 156 10.66 0.49 -13.57
N ARG A 157 10.51 1.24 -12.47
CA ARG A 157 10.52 0.68 -11.11
C ARG A 157 9.42 -0.36 -10.95
N ALA A 158 8.19 -0.04 -11.37
CA ALA A 158 7.03 -0.90 -11.26
C ALA A 158 7.19 -2.20 -12.08
N LEU A 159 7.73 -2.11 -13.30
CA LEU A 159 7.97 -3.26 -14.18
C LEU A 159 9.09 -4.18 -13.68
N LYS A 160 9.99 -3.67 -12.82
CA LYS A 160 11.07 -4.44 -12.18
C LYS A 160 10.66 -5.11 -10.87
N ILE A 161 9.42 -4.95 -10.42
CA ILE A 161 8.92 -5.62 -9.21
C ILE A 161 8.95 -7.14 -9.42
N GLU A 162 9.72 -7.83 -8.59
CA GLU A 162 9.71 -9.28 -8.50
C GLU A 162 8.53 -9.74 -7.64
N ASN A 163 7.79 -10.76 -8.09
CA ASN A 163 6.63 -11.30 -7.39
C ASN A 163 5.58 -10.23 -6.99
N PRO A 164 5.03 -9.48 -7.96
CA PRO A 164 4.10 -8.39 -7.67
C PRO A 164 2.84 -8.89 -6.95
N ILE A 165 2.32 -8.07 -6.04
CA ILE A 165 1.05 -8.35 -5.37
C ILE A 165 -0.07 -8.36 -6.41
N ASP A 166 -0.91 -9.38 -6.35
CA ASP A 166 -2.12 -9.47 -7.17
C ASP A 166 -3.02 -8.25 -6.90
N PRO A 167 -3.31 -7.41 -7.91
CA PRO A 167 -4.14 -6.21 -7.74
C PRO A 167 -5.50 -6.48 -7.07
N ALA A 168 -6.07 -7.68 -7.23
CA ALA A 168 -7.34 -8.02 -6.60
C ALA A 168 -7.26 -8.13 -5.06
N LYS A 169 -6.07 -8.35 -4.48
CA LYS A 169 -5.88 -8.43 -3.02
C LYS A 169 -5.93 -7.05 -2.34
N GLU A 170 -5.64 -6.00 -3.11
CA GLU A 170 -5.62 -4.61 -2.66
C GLU A 170 -6.85 -3.83 -3.15
N SER A 171 -7.66 -4.43 -4.04
CA SER A 171 -8.88 -3.83 -4.56
C SER A 171 -10.01 -3.81 -3.52
N LEU A 172 -10.60 -2.64 -3.34
CA LEU A 172 -11.82 -2.47 -2.53
C LEU A 172 -13.06 -2.70 -3.41
N GLN A 173 -13.44 -3.97 -3.54
CA GLN A 173 -14.68 -4.58 -4.11
C GLN A 173 -15.27 -4.07 -5.44
N GLU A 174 -14.90 -2.90 -5.96
CA GLU A 174 -15.52 -2.26 -7.12
C GLU A 174 -14.51 -1.66 -8.11
N GLU A 175 -13.25 -1.45 -7.71
CA GLU A 175 -12.16 -1.28 -8.68
C GLU A 175 -11.87 -2.60 -9.43
N SER A 176 -12.31 -3.74 -8.88
CA SER A 176 -12.11 -5.09 -9.43
C SER A 176 -13.02 -5.45 -10.62
N GLN A 177 -13.52 -4.46 -11.39
CA GLN A 177 -14.33 -4.72 -12.58
C GLN A 177 -13.56 -5.38 -13.73
N GLN A 178 -12.27 -5.70 -13.55
CA GLN A 178 -11.57 -6.58 -14.48
C GLN A 178 -12.06 -8.02 -14.32
N LYS A 179 -12.78 -8.50 -15.34
CA LYS A 179 -13.21 -9.91 -15.51
C LYS A 179 -12.04 -10.90 -15.72
N ILE A 180 -10.82 -10.54 -15.32
CA ILE A 180 -9.64 -11.38 -15.46
C ILE A 180 -9.59 -12.30 -14.24
N ALA A 181 -9.79 -13.60 -14.46
CA ALA A 181 -9.93 -14.57 -13.38
C ALA A 181 -8.62 -14.84 -12.62
N THR A 182 -7.47 -14.82 -13.30
CA THR A 182 -6.18 -15.19 -12.72
C THR A 182 -5.40 -14.01 -12.18
N ALA A 183 -4.61 -14.24 -11.13
CA ALA A 183 -3.73 -13.23 -10.55
C ALA A 183 -2.67 -12.78 -11.56
N GLU A 184 -2.08 -13.74 -12.27
CA GLU A 184 -1.08 -13.52 -13.31
C GLU A 184 -1.64 -12.67 -14.45
N GLY A 185 -2.90 -12.91 -14.84
CA GLY A 185 -3.57 -12.11 -15.88
C GLY A 185 -3.79 -10.67 -15.45
N ARG A 186 -4.19 -10.43 -14.19
CA ARG A 186 -4.37 -9.08 -13.64
C ARG A 186 -3.04 -8.34 -13.54
N ILE A 187 -1.99 -9.02 -13.08
CA ILE A 187 -0.62 -8.48 -13.04
C ILE A 187 -0.16 -8.12 -14.46
N ALA A 188 -0.29 -9.04 -15.42
CA ALA A 188 0.11 -8.81 -16.81
C ALA A 188 -0.65 -7.65 -17.46
N HIS A 189 -1.93 -7.47 -17.11
CA HIS A 189 -2.71 -6.32 -17.55
C HIS A 189 -2.12 -5.01 -17.05
N VAL A 190 -1.83 -4.89 -15.74
CA VAL A 190 -1.21 -3.67 -15.18
C VAL A 190 0.19 -3.43 -15.77
N GLN A 191 0.98 -4.48 -16.01
CA GLN A 191 2.26 -4.37 -16.72
C GLN A 191 2.09 -3.83 -18.15
N GLY A 192 1.01 -4.23 -18.84
CA GLY A 192 0.65 -3.70 -20.16
C GLY A 192 0.32 -2.20 -20.11
N GLU A 193 -0.48 -1.78 -19.14
CA GLU A 193 -0.81 -0.36 -18.92
C GLU A 193 0.44 0.47 -18.61
N LEU A 194 1.35 -0.04 -17.77
CA LEU A 194 2.63 0.60 -17.47
C LEU A 194 3.50 0.80 -18.71
N LYS A 195 3.62 -0.23 -19.57
CA LYS A 195 4.35 -0.13 -20.85
C LYS A 195 3.69 0.87 -21.80
N ASN A 196 2.35 0.89 -21.84
CA ASN A 196 1.61 1.88 -22.62
C ASN A 196 1.90 3.30 -22.12
N LEU A 197 1.96 3.50 -20.80
CA LEU A 197 2.27 4.77 -20.18
C LEU A 197 3.71 5.22 -20.49
N GLN A 198 4.68 4.31 -20.49
CA GLN A 198 6.05 4.63 -20.94
C GLN A 198 6.08 5.14 -22.38
N GLN A 199 5.37 4.45 -23.28
CA GLN A 199 5.30 4.88 -24.68
C GLN A 199 4.65 6.26 -24.82
N LYS A 200 3.55 6.52 -24.11
CA LYS A 200 2.87 7.81 -24.09
C LYS A 200 3.78 8.93 -23.56
N SER A 201 4.48 8.69 -22.45
CA SER A 201 5.42 9.63 -21.86
C SER A 201 6.58 9.96 -22.78
N ASN A 202 7.13 8.94 -23.47
CA ASN A 202 8.22 9.16 -24.43
C ASN A 202 7.76 10.05 -25.60
N ILE A 203 6.60 9.75 -26.20
CA ILE A 203 6.02 10.57 -27.28
C ILE A 203 5.76 12.00 -26.81
N ALA A 204 5.20 12.17 -25.61
CA ALA A 204 4.91 13.49 -25.05
C ALA A 204 6.18 14.29 -24.73
N SER A 205 7.23 13.62 -24.23
CA SER A 205 8.54 14.23 -23.97
C SER A 205 9.19 14.74 -25.27
N ILE A 206 9.24 13.90 -26.31
CA ILE A 206 9.77 14.28 -27.63
C ILE A 206 8.94 15.43 -28.23
N SER A 207 7.61 15.36 -28.14
CA SER A 207 6.73 16.40 -28.66
C SER A 207 6.96 17.74 -27.98
N THR A 208 7.21 17.74 -26.66
CA THR A 208 7.50 18.95 -25.89
C THR A 208 8.87 19.51 -26.25
N TRP A 209 9.88 18.64 -26.39
CA TRP A 209 11.20 19.02 -26.85
C TRP A 209 11.17 19.65 -28.26
N MET A 210 10.43 19.06 -29.20
CA MET A 210 10.26 19.61 -30.55
C MET A 210 9.57 20.98 -30.56
N LYS A 211 8.60 21.22 -29.68
CA LYS A 211 7.96 22.54 -29.54
C LYS A 211 8.95 23.59 -29.05
N ASN A 212 9.77 23.24 -28.05
CA ASN A 212 10.74 24.17 -27.45
C ASN A 212 11.88 24.53 -28.43
N LEU A 213 12.25 23.60 -29.32
CA LEU A 213 13.17 23.84 -30.43
C LEU A 213 12.65 24.89 -31.44
N GLY A 214 11.34 24.87 -31.73
CA GLY A 214 10.71 25.84 -32.63
C GLY A 214 10.61 27.25 -32.05
N THR A 215 10.76 27.41 -30.73
CA THR A 215 10.71 28.70 -30.01
C THR A 215 12.08 29.33 -29.76
N GLY A 216 13.17 28.75 -30.25
CA GLY A 216 14.49 29.41 -30.29
C GLY A 216 15.36 29.31 -29.03
N GLU A 217 15.10 28.37 -28.12
CA GLU A 217 16.07 28.05 -27.06
C GLU A 217 17.23 27.23 -27.65
N GLU A 218 18.43 27.82 -27.70
CA GLU A 218 19.67 27.16 -28.14
C GLU A 218 19.94 25.89 -27.32
N ILE A 219 19.75 24.74 -27.95
CA ILE A 219 20.16 23.46 -27.37
C ILE A 219 21.67 23.35 -27.49
N ARG A 220 22.36 23.58 -26.37
CA ARG A 220 23.78 23.25 -26.24
C ARG A 220 23.94 21.73 -26.23
N LEU A 221 24.23 21.17 -27.40
CA LEU A 221 24.72 19.80 -27.56
C LEU A 221 26.00 19.65 -26.74
N ILE A 222 25.99 18.75 -25.76
CA ILE A 222 27.22 18.29 -25.08
C ILE A 222 27.81 17.19 -25.97
N PRO A 223 29.02 17.34 -26.52
CA PRO A 223 29.67 16.28 -27.29
C PRO A 223 30.11 15.14 -26.37
N ILE A 224 30.04 13.91 -26.89
CA ILE A 224 30.55 12.67 -26.27
C ILE A 224 32.08 12.68 -26.25
#